data_AF-A0A558A2F4-F1
#
_entry.id   AF-A0A558A2F4-F1
#
_cell.length_a   1.000
_cell.length_b   1.000
_cell.length_c   1.000
_cell.angle_alpha   90.00
_cell.angle_beta   90.00
_cell.angle_gamma   90.00
#
_symmetry.space_group_name_H-M   'P 1'
#
loop_
_entity.id
_entity.type
_entity.pdbx_description
1 polymer ?
#
loop_
_entity_poly.entity_id
_entity_poly.type
_entity_poly.pdbx_seq_one_letter_code
_entity_poly.pdbx_strand_id
1 'polypeptide(L)'
;MTLSTEQVLALAPDAASAKAGRGQASAAKWPASGCSERAVWGECQGSGKKPYQVCVELAGPAFRCSCPSRKFPCKHALGLLLRWSAGELVPAGEPDWAGTWLAERAARAERTAVRAAEPGRQ
;
A
#
# COMPACT_ATOMS: atom_id res chain seq x y z
N MET A 1 -3.87 6.73 -13.00
CA MET A 1 -5.25 6.78 -12.46
C MET A 1 -5.14 6.87 -10.94
N THR A 2 -5.81 7.84 -10.32
CA THR A 2 -5.76 8.04 -8.86
C THR A 2 -7.09 7.65 -8.25
N LEU A 3 -7.09 6.93 -7.12
CA LEU A 3 -8.32 6.62 -6.39
C LEU A 3 -8.89 7.90 -5.77
N SER A 4 -10.21 8.07 -5.78
CA SER A 4 -10.86 9.13 -4.99
C SER A 4 -10.78 8.83 -3.50
N THR A 5 -10.92 9.86 -2.66
CA THR A 5 -10.93 9.69 -1.20
C THR A 5 -12.02 8.70 -0.75
N GLU A 6 -13.19 8.75 -1.37
CA GLU A 6 -14.29 7.83 -1.09
C GLU A 6 -13.94 6.39 -1.46
N GLN A 7 -13.33 6.18 -2.63
CA GLN A 7 -12.85 4.86 -3.05
C GLN A 7 -11.80 4.31 -2.08
N VAL A 8 -10.87 5.15 -1.60
CA VAL A 8 -9.87 4.73 -0.60
C VAL A 8 -10.54 4.31 0.70
N LEU A 9 -11.56 5.05 1.16
CA LEU A 9 -12.26 4.73 2.41
C LEU A 9 -13.14 3.49 2.29
N ALA A 10 -13.68 3.22 1.11
CA ALA A 10 -14.42 1.99 0.82
C ALA A 10 -13.53 0.73 0.90
N LEU A 11 -12.20 0.87 0.80
CA LEU A 11 -11.27 -0.24 1.03
C LEU A 11 -11.12 -0.60 2.51
N ALA A 12 -11.56 0.25 3.45
CA ALA A 12 -11.37 0.00 4.86
C ALA A 12 -12.20 -1.21 5.33
N PRO A 13 -11.61 -2.12 6.15
CA PRO A 13 -12.34 -3.31 6.61
C PRO A 13 -13.46 -2.99 7.61
N ASP A 14 -13.44 -1.80 8.20
CA ASP A 14 -14.50 -1.29 9.08
C ASP A 14 -14.40 0.24 9.24
N ALA A 15 -15.47 0.85 9.77
CA ALA A 15 -15.57 2.28 9.97
C ALA A 15 -14.49 2.83 10.92
N ALA A 16 -14.07 2.05 11.93
CA ALA A 16 -13.01 2.45 12.85
C ALA A 16 -11.66 2.53 12.13
N SER A 17 -11.38 1.63 11.19
CA SER A 17 -10.19 1.63 10.36
C SER A 17 -10.18 2.79 9.38
N ALA A 18 -11.34 3.12 8.79
CA ALA A 18 -11.50 4.31 7.95
C ALA A 18 -11.20 5.59 8.73
N LYS A 19 -11.81 5.76 9.92
CA LYS A 19 -11.55 6.89 10.81
C LYS A 19 -10.09 6.99 11.22
N ALA A 20 -9.47 5.87 11.60
CA ALA A 20 -8.07 5.82 11.97
C ALA A 20 -7.15 6.11 10.77
N GLY A 21 -7.52 5.68 9.57
CA GLY A 21 -6.81 5.95 8.32
C GLY A 21 -6.75 7.44 8.01
N ARG A 22 -7.88 8.16 8.12
CA ARG A 22 -7.91 9.63 8.03
C ARG A 22 -6.94 10.28 9.01
N GLY A 23 -6.90 9.80 10.25
CA GLY A 23 -5.95 10.27 11.25
C GLY A 23 -4.47 9.99 10.92
N GLN A 24 -4.17 9.07 10.00
CA GLN A 24 -2.80 8.79 9.53
C GLN A 24 -2.43 9.58 8.26
N ALA A 25 -3.37 10.29 7.63
CA ALA A 25 -3.14 11.03 6.38
C ALA A 25 -2.47 12.41 6.58
N SER A 26 -1.69 12.59 7.65
CA SER A 26 -0.97 13.85 7.91
C SER A 26 0.48 13.73 7.49
N ALA A 27 0.99 14.65 6.68
CA ALA A 27 2.37 14.67 6.20
C ALA A 27 3.43 14.54 7.31
N ALA A 28 3.19 15.14 8.49
CA ALA A 28 4.10 15.07 9.63
C ALA A 28 4.36 13.65 10.15
N LYS A 29 3.49 12.68 9.82
CA LYS A 29 3.64 11.27 10.21
C LYS A 29 4.48 10.46 9.24
N TRP A 30 4.88 11.03 8.10
CA TRP A 30 5.54 10.33 7.01
C TRP A 30 6.87 11.02 6.69
N PRO A 31 7.93 10.79 7.48
CA PRO A 31 9.26 11.32 7.20
C PRO A 31 9.77 11.01 5.79
N ALA A 32 9.38 9.86 5.22
CA ALA A 32 9.66 9.50 3.85
C ALA A 32 8.41 8.92 3.19
N SER A 33 8.09 9.36 1.98
CA SER A 33 7.01 8.81 1.16
C SER A 33 7.18 9.19 -0.29
N GLY A 34 6.68 8.37 -1.21
CA GLY A 34 6.74 8.62 -2.65
C GLY A 34 5.74 7.78 -3.42
N CYS A 35 5.66 8.04 -4.71
CA CYS A 35 4.82 7.27 -5.62
C CYS A 35 5.52 7.03 -6.97
N SER A 36 5.01 6.03 -7.69
CA SER A 36 5.27 5.75 -9.09
C SER A 36 3.95 5.41 -9.77
N GLU A 37 3.99 5.10 -11.06
CA GLU A 37 2.79 4.63 -11.78
C GLU A 37 2.28 3.28 -11.25
N ARG A 38 3.17 2.46 -10.69
CA ARG A 38 2.84 1.11 -10.22
C ARG A 38 2.51 1.03 -8.72
N ALA A 39 3.01 1.95 -7.90
CA ALA A 39 2.90 1.82 -6.46
C ALA A 39 2.97 3.17 -5.71
N VAL A 40 2.53 3.14 -4.46
CA VAL A 40 2.80 4.19 -3.47
C VAL A 40 3.48 3.58 -2.26
N TRP A 41 4.38 4.33 -1.63
CA TRP A 41 5.12 3.85 -0.47
C TRP A 41 5.39 4.97 0.53
N GLY A 42 5.65 4.58 1.77
CA GLY A 42 6.12 5.50 2.80
C GLY A 42 6.49 4.82 4.09
N GLU A 43 7.14 5.60 4.94
CA GLU A 43 7.59 5.23 6.27
C GLU A 43 6.76 6.03 7.26
N CYS A 44 5.78 5.37 7.90
CA CYS A 44 4.91 6.01 8.88
C CYS A 44 5.56 5.96 10.26
N GLN A 45 5.79 7.11 10.89
CA GLN A 45 6.25 7.19 12.26
C GLN A 45 5.15 6.66 13.20
N GLY A 46 5.38 5.47 13.74
CA GLY A 46 4.51 4.82 14.71
C GLY A 46 4.98 5.03 16.14
N SER A 47 4.46 4.21 17.06
CA SER A 47 4.87 4.18 18.47
C SER A 47 6.22 3.50 18.72
N GLY A 48 6.79 2.85 17.71
CA GLY A 48 8.09 2.18 17.78
C GLY A 48 9.26 3.07 17.37
N LYS A 49 10.48 2.61 17.64
CA LYS A 49 11.73 3.29 17.23
C LYS A 49 11.93 3.32 15.72
N LYS A 50 11.48 2.28 15.00
CA LYS A 50 11.56 2.20 13.54
C LYS A 50 10.21 2.58 12.92
N PRO A 51 10.17 3.46 11.92
CA PRO A 51 8.96 3.73 11.15
C PRO A 51 8.37 2.44 10.54
N TYR A 52 7.05 2.39 10.42
CA TYR A 52 6.39 1.31 9.69
C TYR A 52 6.52 1.57 8.19
N GLN A 53 7.11 0.61 7.48
CA GLN A 53 7.17 0.62 6.03
C GLN A 53 5.81 0.19 5.47
N VAL A 54 5.27 1.00 4.57
CA VAL A 54 3.97 0.82 3.94
C VAL A 54 4.15 0.89 2.44
N CYS A 55 3.65 -0.10 1.71
CA CYS A 55 3.62 -0.10 0.25
C CYS A 55 2.24 -0.55 -0.23
N VAL A 56 1.73 0.10 -1.28
CA VAL A 56 0.50 -0.30 -1.95
C VAL A 56 0.76 -0.35 -3.46
N GLU A 57 0.49 -1.51 -4.06
CA GLU A 57 0.52 -1.70 -5.52
C GLU A 57 -0.79 -1.18 -6.13
N LEU A 58 -0.73 -0.39 -7.20
CA LEU A 58 -1.88 0.31 -7.77
C LEU A 58 -2.66 -0.50 -8.82
N ALA A 59 -2.05 -1.52 -9.45
CA ALA A 59 -2.66 -2.30 -10.53
C ALA A 59 -3.85 -3.18 -10.07
N GLY A 60 -3.89 -3.53 -8.79
CA GLY A 60 -4.96 -4.28 -8.16
C GLY A 60 -4.72 -4.23 -6.66
N PRO A 61 -5.30 -3.23 -5.95
CA PRO A 61 -4.76 -2.68 -4.72
C PRO A 61 -4.33 -3.76 -3.75
N ALA A 62 -3.02 -3.98 -3.68
CA ALA A 62 -2.40 -4.92 -2.78
C ALA A 62 -1.61 -4.14 -1.75
N PHE A 63 -1.69 -4.56 -0.49
CA PHE A 63 -1.20 -3.77 0.61
C PHE A 63 -0.10 -4.53 1.33
N ARG A 64 0.94 -3.81 1.73
CA ARG A 64 1.94 -4.27 2.69
C ARG A 64 2.17 -3.18 3.72
N CYS A 65 2.14 -3.57 4.99
CA CYS A 65 2.55 -2.71 6.09
C CYS A 65 3.30 -3.56 7.10
N SER A 66 4.42 -3.05 7.65
CA SER A 66 5.18 -3.74 8.69
C SER A 66 4.58 -3.62 10.10
N CYS A 67 3.44 -2.94 10.27
CA CYS A 67 2.78 -2.81 11.56
C CYS A 67 2.12 -4.13 12.02
N PRO A 68 1.96 -4.39 13.33
CA PRO A 68 1.41 -5.64 13.86
C PRO A 68 -0.13 -5.77 13.71
N SER A 69 -0.76 -4.92 12.89
CA SER A 69 -2.22 -4.93 12.74
C SER A 69 -2.69 -6.18 11.99
N ARG A 70 -3.76 -6.80 12.47
CA ARG A 70 -4.46 -7.90 11.79
C ARG A 70 -5.55 -7.44 10.82
N LYS A 71 -5.76 -6.12 10.68
CA LYS A 71 -6.73 -5.54 9.75
C LYS A 71 -6.02 -5.19 8.44
N PHE A 72 -6.58 -5.64 7.32
CA PHE A 72 -6.05 -5.37 5.98
C PHE A 72 -7.16 -4.85 5.07
N PRO A 73 -7.00 -3.65 4.49
CA PRO A 73 -5.93 -2.66 4.72
C PRO A 73 -5.89 -2.13 6.15
N CYS A 74 -4.69 -1.91 6.68
CA CYS A 74 -4.52 -1.30 8.00
C CYS A 74 -4.66 0.24 7.89
N LYS A 75 -4.79 0.92 9.04
CA LYS A 75 -4.90 2.39 9.09
C LYS A 75 -3.73 3.12 8.39
N HIS A 76 -2.52 2.56 8.39
CA HIS A 76 -1.37 3.21 7.74
C HIS A 76 -1.46 3.11 6.21
N ALA A 77 -1.89 1.96 5.68
CA ALA A 77 -2.12 1.80 4.24
C ALA A 77 -3.22 2.73 3.74
N LEU A 78 -4.33 2.84 4.50
CA LEU A 78 -5.40 3.80 4.21
C LEU A 78 -4.89 5.25 4.26
N GLY A 79 -4.14 5.61 5.30
CA GLY A 79 -3.56 6.95 5.43
C GLY A 79 -2.63 7.33 4.28
N LEU A 80 -1.78 6.40 3.83
CA LEU A 80 -0.90 6.62 2.68
C LEU A 80 -1.68 6.84 1.39
N LEU A 81 -2.70 6.00 1.14
CA LEU A 81 -3.55 6.13 -0.04
C LEU A 81 -4.37 7.42 -0.04
N LEU A 82 -4.82 7.88 1.13
CA LEU A 82 -5.52 9.15 1.25
C LEU A 82 -4.62 10.33 0.85
N ARG A 83 -3.36 10.32 1.29
CA ARG A 83 -2.37 11.34 0.89
C ARG A 83 -2.10 11.32 -0.62
N TRP A 84 -1.96 10.12 -1.18
CA TRP A 84 -1.82 9.96 -2.63
C TRP A 84 -3.05 10.45 -3.40
N SER A 85 -4.25 10.13 -2.92
CA SER A 85 -5.52 10.60 -3.48
C SER A 85 -5.63 12.13 -3.49
N ALA A 86 -5.10 12.78 -2.45
CA ALA A 86 -5.02 14.24 -2.34
C ALA A 86 -3.87 14.87 -3.16
N GLY A 87 -3.05 14.09 -3.87
CA GLY A 87 -1.92 14.59 -4.65
C GLY A 87 -0.71 15.02 -3.80
N GLU A 88 -0.62 14.56 -2.55
CA GLU A 88 0.43 14.98 -1.60
C GLU A 88 1.71 14.13 -1.65
N LEU A 89 1.77 13.13 -2.52
CA LEU A 89 2.97 12.30 -2.71
C LEU A 89 3.70 12.73 -3.98
N VAL A 90 5.02 12.87 -3.86
CA VAL A 90 5.90 13.25 -4.97
C VAL A 90 6.41 11.99 -5.68
N PRO A 91 6.43 11.97 -7.03
CA PRO A 91 7.07 10.89 -7.77
C PRO A 91 8.54 10.72 -7.38
N ALA A 92 8.96 9.49 -7.11
CA ALA A 92 10.33 9.20 -6.67
C ALA A 92 10.77 7.78 -7.08
N GLY A 93 12.06 7.49 -6.94
CA GLY A 93 12.58 6.13 -7.07
C GLY A 93 12.06 5.23 -5.93
N GLU A 94 11.67 4.01 -6.28
CA GLU A 94 11.22 3.02 -5.30
C GLU A 94 12.38 2.63 -4.38
N PRO A 95 12.20 2.66 -3.04
CA PRO A 95 13.21 2.15 -2.13
C PRO A 95 13.31 0.63 -2.24
N ASP A 96 14.48 0.07 -1.96
CA ASP A 96 14.79 -1.36 -2.14
C ASP A 96 13.74 -2.30 -1.53
N TRP A 97 13.24 -1.98 -0.34
CA TRP A 97 12.24 -2.79 0.36
C TRP A 97 10.87 -2.78 -0.35
N ALA A 98 10.50 -1.68 -1.00
CA ALA A 98 9.27 -1.59 -1.78
C ALA A 98 9.45 -2.33 -3.11
N GLY A 99 10.56 -2.07 -3.81
CA GLY A 99 10.90 -2.73 -5.07
C GLY A 99 11.00 -4.25 -4.94
N THR A 100 11.61 -4.75 -3.87
CA THR A 100 11.71 -6.19 -3.58
C THR A 100 10.32 -6.81 -3.43
N TRP A 101 9.45 -6.22 -2.61
CA TRP A 101 8.09 -6.73 -2.41
C TRP A 101 7.26 -6.71 -3.69
N LEU A 102 7.39 -5.63 -4.46
CA LEU A 102 6.74 -5.43 -5.76
C LEU A 102 7.20 -6.46 -6.81
N ALA A 103 8.49 -6.80 -6.84
CA ALA A 103 9.04 -7.84 -7.71
C ALA A 103 8.55 -9.24 -7.31
N GLU A 104 8.54 -9.56 -6.01
CA GLU A 104 8.01 -10.84 -5.51
C GLU A 104 6.54 -11.06 -5.88
N ARG A 105 5.73 -9.98 -5.86
CA ARG A 105 4.33 -10.02 -6.27
C ARG A 105 4.17 -10.26 -7.76
N ALA A 106 4.91 -9.53 -8.60
CA ALA A 106 4.88 -9.73 -10.05
C ALA A 106 5.25 -11.17 -10.41
N ALA A 107 6.33 -11.69 -9.83
CA ALA A 107 6.77 -13.08 -10.04
C ALA A 107 5.72 -14.10 -9.56
N ARG A 108 4.99 -13.82 -8.46
CA ARG A 108 3.90 -14.68 -8.00
C ARG A 108 2.71 -14.66 -8.97
N ALA A 109 2.32 -13.49 -9.45
CA ALA A 109 1.23 -13.35 -10.41
C ALA A 109 1.53 -14.11 -11.70
N GLU A 110 2.76 -14.01 -12.21
CA GLU A 110 3.25 -14.76 -13.37
C GLU A 110 3.18 -16.28 -13.14
N ARG A 111 3.70 -16.78 -12.02
CA ARG A 111 3.62 -18.22 -11.68
C ARG A 111 2.18 -18.72 -11.59
N THR A 112 1.27 -17.92 -11.03
CA THR A 112 -0.15 -18.28 -10.97
C THR A 112 -0.78 -18.30 -12.36
N ALA A 113 -0.46 -17.34 -13.23
CA ALA A 113 -0.94 -17.30 -14.60
C ALA A 113 -0.44 -18.50 -15.42
N VAL A 114 0.84 -18.86 -15.31
CA VAL A 114 1.40 -20.07 -15.96
C VAL A 114 0.66 -21.33 -15.50
N ARG A 115 0.48 -21.51 -14.19
CA ARG A 115 -0.26 -22.67 -13.65
C ARG A 115 -1.72 -22.72 -14.08
N ALA A 116 -2.37 -21.57 -14.27
CA ALA A 116 -3.75 -21.51 -14.75
C ALA A 116 -3.87 -21.78 -16.26
N ALA A 117 -2.79 -21.53 -17.02
CA ALA A 117 -2.72 -21.75 -18.46
C ALA A 117 -2.27 -23.18 -18.83
N GLU A 118 -1.72 -23.95 -17.89
CA GLU A 118 -1.47 -25.39 -18.08
C GLU A 118 -2.81 -26.17 -18.00
N PRO A 119 -3.30 -26.77 -19.09
CA PRO A 119 -4.46 -27.64 -19.01
C PRO A 119 -4.07 -28.87 -18.19
N GLY A 120 -4.92 -29.22 -17.22
CA GLY A 120 -4.71 -30.33 -16.30
C GLY A 120 -4.19 -31.57 -17.04
N ARG A 121 -2.98 -32.00 -16.68
CA ARG A 121 -2.48 -33.31 -17.07
C ARG A 121 -3.37 -34.36 -16.39
N GLN A 122 -4.18 -35.01 -17.22
CA GLN A 122 -4.91 -36.25 -16.96
C GLN A 122 -3.95 -37.36 -16.52
#